data_AF-A0A8S2XGS9-F1
#
_entry.id   AF-A0A8S2XGS9-F1
#
_cell.length_a   1.000
_cell.length_b   1.000
_cell.length_c   1.000
_cell.angle_alpha   90.00
_cell.angle_beta   90.00
_cell.angle_gamma   90.00
#
_symmetry.space_group_name_H-M   'P 1'
#
loop_
_entity.id
_entity.type
_entity.pdbx_description
1 polymer ?
#
loop_
_entity_poly.entity_id
_entity_poly.type
_entity_poly.pdbx_seq_one_letter_code
_entity_poly.pdbx_strand_id
1 'polypeptide(L)'
;VALINQYLVDAFLSRPLYKALLRDNQHFTLSDLQSLDPEFHQSLLWIKDNNVSDMDLYFYVNEEYCGKIIEKELKPDGKNILVTEKNKKEFLDLIVEWRVKRGVQEQTEYFVKGFYEILGDYKLIQNMFDARELELALCGTMEIDIQDWKQYTEYR
;
A
#
# COMPACT_ATOMS: atom_id res chain seq x y z
N VAL A 1 2.20 12.43 -19.48
CA VAL A 1 3.13 12.63 -20.62
C VAL A 1 3.70 11.30 -21.09
N ALA A 2 4.36 10.51 -20.24
CA ALA A 2 4.90 9.20 -20.61
C ALA A 2 3.82 8.22 -21.15
N LEU A 3 2.76 7.98 -20.38
CA LEU A 3 1.68 7.06 -20.78
C LEU A 3 0.92 7.49 -22.06
N ILE A 4 0.71 8.80 -22.25
CA ILE A 4 0.08 9.35 -23.48
C ILE A 4 1.00 9.17 -24.69
N ASN A 5 2.30 9.33 -24.49
CA ASN A 5 3.30 9.26 -25.55
C ASN A 5 3.91 7.85 -25.69
N GLN A 6 3.36 6.83 -25.01
CA GLN A 6 3.85 5.45 -24.99
C GLN A 6 5.33 5.31 -24.59
N TYR A 7 5.85 6.25 -23.79
CA TYR A 7 7.17 6.10 -23.17
C TYR A 7 7.04 5.30 -21.88
N LEU A 8 7.95 4.36 -21.69
CA LEU A 8 8.10 3.63 -20.43
C LEU A 8 8.71 4.53 -19.37
N VAL A 9 8.21 4.41 -18.14
CA VAL A 9 8.80 5.07 -16.98
C VAL A 9 9.71 4.06 -16.29
N ASP A 10 11.00 4.38 -16.21
CA ASP A 10 11.99 3.62 -15.44
C ASP A 10 11.86 3.92 -13.94
N ALA A 11 10.69 3.60 -13.39
CA ALA A 11 10.38 3.70 -11.97
C ALA A 11 9.33 2.65 -11.62
N PHE A 12 9.72 1.62 -10.87
CA PHE A 12 8.80 0.64 -10.31
C PHE A 12 8.17 1.22 -9.04
N LEU A 13 6.88 1.49 -9.08
CA LEU A 13 6.15 2.00 -7.92
C LEU A 13 5.69 0.84 -7.04
N SER A 14 5.38 1.12 -5.78
CA SER A 14 4.80 0.09 -4.92
C SER A 14 3.37 -0.24 -5.36
N ARG A 15 2.97 -1.51 -5.23
CA ARG A 15 1.61 -1.99 -5.55
C ARG A 15 0.49 -1.12 -4.94
N PRO A 16 0.61 -0.61 -3.71
CA PRO A 16 -0.40 0.29 -3.15
C PRO A 16 -0.55 1.62 -3.87
N LEU A 17 0.52 2.14 -4.48
CA LEU A 17 0.44 3.37 -5.27
C LEU A 17 -0.32 3.13 -6.58
N TYR A 18 -0.14 1.98 -7.24
CA TYR A 18 -0.97 1.63 -8.40
C TYR A 18 -2.44 1.45 -8.03
N LYS A 19 -2.74 0.83 -6.87
CA LYS A 19 -4.12 0.77 -6.35
C LYS A 19 -4.70 2.17 -6.09
N ALA A 20 -3.91 3.07 -5.50
CA ALA A 20 -4.32 4.46 -5.28
C ALA A 20 -4.55 5.22 -6.61
N LEU A 21 -3.71 4.99 -7.62
CA LEU A 21 -3.84 5.56 -8.98
C LEU A 21 -5.09 5.10 -9.70
N LEU A 22 -5.55 3.87 -9.46
CA LEU A 22 -6.81 3.41 -10.02
C LEU A 22 -8.01 4.04 -9.31
N ARG A 23 -7.83 4.73 -8.16
CA ARG A 23 -8.95 5.11 -7.26
C ARG A 23 -9.92 3.96 -7.06
N ASP A 24 -9.38 2.75 -7.10
CA ASP A 24 -10.18 1.58 -6.88
C ASP A 24 -10.55 1.68 -5.40
N ASN A 25 -11.84 1.70 -5.07
CA ASN A 25 -12.31 1.67 -3.68
C ASN A 25 -11.97 0.33 -3.00
N GLN A 26 -10.98 -0.40 -3.51
CA GLN A 26 -10.43 -1.59 -2.93
C GLN A 26 -9.66 -1.21 -1.68
N HIS A 27 -10.09 -1.79 -0.57
CA HIS A 27 -9.33 -1.79 0.66
C HIS A 27 -7.95 -2.43 0.42
N PHE A 28 -6.92 -1.83 1.01
CA PHE A 28 -5.61 -2.46 1.06
C PHE A 28 -5.71 -3.75 1.85
N THR A 29 -5.08 -4.80 1.34
CA THR A 29 -5.11 -6.14 1.95
C THR A 29 -3.77 -6.45 2.60
N LEU A 30 -3.75 -7.44 3.51
CA LEU A 30 -2.49 -7.90 4.12
C LEU A 30 -1.41 -8.25 3.09
N SER A 31 -1.79 -8.80 1.93
CA SER A 31 -0.84 -9.08 0.84
C SER A 31 -0.13 -7.83 0.30
N ASP A 32 -0.76 -6.66 0.39
CA ASP A 32 -0.14 -5.40 -0.04
C ASP A 32 0.94 -4.92 0.93
N LEU A 33 0.86 -5.33 2.21
CA LEU A 33 1.90 -5.05 3.20
C LEU A 33 3.08 -5.99 3.11
N GLN A 34 2.90 -7.22 2.58
CA GLN A 34 3.99 -8.20 2.54
C GLN A 34 5.25 -7.68 1.86
N SER A 35 5.10 -6.91 0.76
CA SER A 35 6.22 -6.32 0.04
C SER A 35 6.70 -4.97 0.62
N LEU A 36 5.84 -4.25 1.34
CA LEU A 36 6.18 -2.97 1.96
C LEU A 36 6.88 -3.12 3.31
N ASP A 37 6.38 -4.04 4.14
CA ASP A 37 6.76 -4.21 5.53
C ASP A 37 6.49 -5.67 5.97
N PRO A 38 7.45 -6.58 5.68
CA PRO A 38 7.29 -8.01 5.97
C PRO A 38 7.11 -8.31 7.47
N GLU A 39 7.76 -7.54 8.33
CA GLU A 39 7.72 -7.72 9.79
C GLU A 39 6.34 -7.34 10.36
N PHE A 40 5.82 -6.18 9.94
CA PHE A 40 4.48 -5.76 10.33
C PHE A 40 3.42 -6.69 9.75
N HIS A 41 3.58 -7.13 8.51
CA HIS A 41 2.72 -8.14 7.89
C HIS A 41 2.66 -9.44 8.71
N GLN A 42 3.81 -9.95 9.17
CA GLN A 42 3.86 -11.16 9.99
C GLN A 42 3.13 -10.97 11.33
N SER A 43 3.25 -9.80 11.93
CA SER A 43 2.55 -9.45 13.17
C SER A 43 1.03 -9.44 12.99
N LEU A 44 0.55 -8.85 11.89
CA LEU A 44 -0.88 -8.82 11.58
C LEU A 44 -1.43 -10.19 11.18
N LEU A 45 -0.64 -11.02 10.49
CA LEU A 45 -1.00 -12.42 10.22
C LEU A 45 -1.20 -13.18 11.53
N TRP A 46 -0.32 -12.97 12.50
CA TRP A 46 -0.45 -13.61 13.79
C TRP A 46 -1.73 -13.15 14.51
N ILE A 47 -2.04 -11.85 14.53
CA ILE A 47 -3.31 -11.32 15.06
C ILE A 47 -4.52 -11.94 14.35
N LYS A 48 -4.45 -12.08 13.03
CA LYS A 48 -5.52 -12.67 12.23
C LYS A 48 -5.81 -14.13 12.63
N ASP A 49 -4.77 -14.93 12.81
CA ASP A 49 -4.89 -16.37 12.99
C ASP A 49 -5.00 -16.80 14.46
N ASN A 50 -4.75 -15.89 15.42
CA ASN A 50 -4.81 -16.16 16.85
C ASN A 50 -5.95 -15.39 17.55
N ASN A 51 -6.33 -15.84 18.74
CA ASN A 51 -7.30 -15.14 19.58
C ASN A 51 -6.62 -13.95 20.26
N VAL A 52 -7.17 -12.75 20.08
CA VAL A 52 -6.60 -11.49 20.60
C VAL A 52 -7.35 -10.92 21.79
N SER A 53 -8.31 -11.66 22.34
CA SER A 53 -9.17 -11.17 23.43
C SER A 53 -8.39 -10.80 24.70
N ASP A 54 -7.23 -11.43 24.93
CA ASP A 54 -6.36 -11.20 26.10
C ASP A 54 -5.21 -10.21 25.82
N MET A 55 -5.19 -9.56 24.66
CA MET A 55 -4.09 -8.67 24.25
C MET A 55 -4.34 -7.19 24.54
N ASP A 56 -5.51 -6.84 25.08
CA ASP A 56 -5.93 -5.46 25.35
C ASP A 56 -5.67 -4.53 24.15
N LEU A 57 -5.98 -5.01 22.95
CA LEU A 57 -5.89 -4.24 21.72
C LEU A 57 -7.10 -3.32 21.60
N TYR A 58 -6.88 -2.08 21.16
CA TYR A 58 -7.91 -1.10 20.90
C TYR A 58 -7.75 -0.53 19.48
N PHE A 59 -8.75 0.19 18.98
CA PHE A 59 -8.72 0.80 17.65
C PHE A 59 -7.87 2.09 17.61
N TYR A 60 -6.64 2.04 18.09
CA TYR A 60 -5.65 3.11 17.96
C TYR A 60 -4.25 2.53 17.74
N VAL A 61 -3.33 3.38 17.28
CA VAL A 61 -1.94 3.04 16.99
C VAL A 61 -1.00 4.12 17.52
N ASN A 62 0.21 3.70 17.89
CA ASN A 62 1.30 4.61 18.19
C ASN A 62 2.09 4.89 16.92
N GLU A 63 2.09 6.16 16.51
CA GLU A 63 2.81 6.65 15.36
C GLU A 63 4.01 7.48 15.82
N GLU A 64 5.21 7.13 15.38
CA GLU A 64 6.36 8.01 15.57
C GLU A 64 6.39 9.04 14.44
N TYR A 65 6.29 10.32 14.81
CA TYR A 65 6.34 11.44 13.90
C TYR A 65 7.34 12.50 14.42
N CYS A 66 8.38 12.76 13.64
CA CYS A 66 9.47 13.68 14.00
C CYS A 66 10.06 13.44 15.40
N GLY A 67 10.27 12.16 15.76
CA GLY A 67 10.83 11.75 17.06
C GLY A 67 9.86 11.86 18.25
N LYS A 68 8.57 12.13 18.00
CA LYS A 68 7.51 12.10 19.01
C LYS A 68 6.55 10.96 18.72
N ILE A 69 6.16 10.23 19.77
CA ILE A 69 5.11 9.22 19.67
C ILE A 69 3.77 9.94 19.84
N ILE A 70 2.91 9.81 18.84
CA ILE A 70 1.53 10.30 18.86
C ILE A 70 0.58 9.11 18.79
N GLU A 71 -0.49 9.16 19.57
CA GLU A 71 -1.56 8.19 19.49
C GLU A 71 -2.57 8.62 18.43
N LYS A 72 -2.81 7.75 17.46
CA LYS A 72 -3.77 7.98 16.38
C LYS A 72 -4.88 6.95 16.44
N GLU A 73 -6.12 7.42 16.53
CA GLU A 73 -7.28 6.54 16.49
C GLU A 73 -7.52 6.05 15.05
N LEU A 74 -7.77 4.76 14.89
CA LEU A 74 -8.07 4.15 13.59
C LEU A 74 -9.51 4.42 13.14
N LYS A 75 -10.40 4.70 14.10
CA LYS A 75 -11.80 5.09 13.89
C LYS A 75 -12.27 6.01 15.03
N PRO A 76 -13.42 6.70 14.87
CA PRO A 76 -13.94 7.57 15.93
C PRO A 76 -14.12 6.80 17.23
N ASP A 77 -13.63 7.38 18.34
CA ASP A 77 -13.68 6.79 19.68
C ASP A 77 -12.88 5.48 19.81
N GLY A 78 -11.89 5.28 18.93
CA GLY A 78 -11.19 4.02 18.79
C GLY A 78 -10.42 3.57 20.03
N LYS A 79 -9.97 4.51 20.87
CA LYS A 79 -9.29 4.22 22.14
C LYS A 79 -10.18 3.54 23.18
N ASN A 80 -11.50 3.72 23.08
CA ASN A 80 -12.46 3.14 24.01
C ASN A 80 -13.07 1.82 23.48
N ILE A 81 -12.72 1.42 22.26
CA ILE A 81 -13.28 0.23 21.61
C ILE A 81 -12.24 -0.88 21.66
N LEU A 82 -12.52 -1.91 22.45
CA LEU A 82 -11.70 -3.11 22.54
C LEU A 82 -11.82 -3.95 21.27
N VAL A 83 -10.69 -4.47 20.80
CA VAL A 83 -10.64 -5.46 19.72
C VAL A 83 -10.99 -6.83 20.30
N THR A 84 -11.97 -7.46 19.68
CA THR A 84 -12.51 -8.78 20.00
C THR A 84 -12.53 -9.61 18.73
N GLU A 85 -12.69 -10.93 18.83
CA GLU A 85 -12.81 -11.78 17.64
C GLU A 85 -13.93 -11.35 16.67
N LYS A 86 -14.97 -10.67 17.16
CA LYS A 86 -16.08 -10.17 16.33
C LYS A 86 -15.71 -8.98 15.45
N ASN A 87 -14.85 -8.08 15.94
CA ASN A 87 -14.45 -6.85 15.24
C ASN A 87 -12.97 -6.88 14.78
N LYS A 88 -12.26 -7.98 15.01
CA LYS A 88 -10.85 -8.19 14.62
C LYS A 88 -10.59 -7.95 13.14
N LYS A 89 -11.52 -8.35 12.27
CA LYS A 89 -11.40 -8.11 10.83
C LYS A 89 -11.39 -6.62 10.50
N GLU A 90 -12.29 -5.85 11.12
CA GLU A 90 -12.35 -4.39 10.95
C GLU A 90 -11.05 -3.74 11.45
N PHE A 91 -10.52 -4.18 12.59
CA PHE A 91 -9.24 -3.71 13.11
C PHE A 91 -8.10 -3.96 12.10
N LEU A 92 -8.04 -5.17 11.54
CA LEU A 92 -7.05 -5.53 10.53
C LEU A 92 -7.19 -4.66 9.27
N ASP A 93 -8.40 -4.45 8.76
CA ASP A 93 -8.61 -3.63 7.56
C ASP A 93 -8.15 -2.18 7.80
N LEU A 94 -8.49 -1.59 8.96
CA LEU A 94 -8.10 -0.23 9.31
C LEU A 94 -6.59 -0.07 9.57
N ILE A 95 -5.96 -1.03 10.25
CA ILE A 95 -4.52 -0.94 10.54
C ILE A 95 -3.68 -1.13 9.27
N VAL A 96 -4.12 -1.97 8.33
CA VAL A 96 -3.50 -2.09 7.01
C VAL A 96 -3.62 -0.77 6.25
N GLU A 97 -4.83 -0.21 6.20
CA GLU A 97 -5.06 1.07 5.51
C GLU A 97 -4.22 2.20 6.09
N TRP A 98 -4.16 2.33 7.42
CA TRP A 98 -3.29 3.29 8.09
C TRP A 98 -1.83 3.05 7.72
N ARG A 99 -1.32 1.82 7.82
CA ARG A 99 0.11 1.53 7.59
C ARG A 99 0.55 1.91 6.18
N VAL A 100 -0.28 1.63 5.19
CA VAL A 100 0.00 1.94 3.79
C VAL A 100 -0.04 3.45 3.51
N LYS A 101 -0.99 4.18 4.09
CA LYS A 101 -1.19 5.62 3.82
C LYS A 101 -0.29 6.53 4.67
N ARG A 102 0.22 6.03 5.79
CA ARG A 102 0.95 6.81 6.78
C ARG A 102 2.16 7.52 6.17
N GLY A 103 2.25 8.84 6.40
CA GLY A 103 3.37 9.68 5.95
C GLY A 103 3.38 10.04 4.47
N VAL A 104 2.52 9.42 3.65
CA VAL A 104 2.49 9.62 2.18
C VAL A 104 1.11 10.00 1.65
N GLN A 105 0.10 10.15 2.51
CA GLN A 105 -1.28 10.37 2.08
C GLN A 105 -1.43 11.60 1.20
N GLU A 106 -0.95 12.76 1.66
CA GLU A 106 -1.08 14.03 0.93
C GLU A 106 -0.31 13.99 -0.41
N GLN A 107 0.90 13.44 -0.39
CA GLN A 107 1.75 13.28 -1.57
C GLN A 107 1.08 12.35 -2.60
N THR A 108 0.47 11.27 -2.12
CA THR A 108 -0.29 10.33 -2.96
C THR A 108 -1.51 11.02 -3.58
N GLU A 109 -2.25 11.83 -2.82
CA GLU A 109 -3.40 12.58 -3.33
C GLU A 109 -3.01 13.58 -4.43
N TYR A 110 -1.94 14.34 -4.24
CA TYR A 110 -1.43 15.26 -5.26
C TYR A 110 -0.92 14.52 -6.50
N PHE A 111 -0.23 13.39 -6.32
CA PHE A 111 0.24 12.56 -7.42
C PHE A 111 -0.92 12.01 -8.25
N VAL A 112 -1.93 11.44 -7.59
CA VAL A 112 -3.16 10.95 -8.22
C VAL A 112 -3.87 12.08 -8.97
N LYS A 113 -3.96 13.28 -8.38
CA LYS A 113 -4.57 14.44 -9.03
C LYS A 113 -3.83 14.80 -10.33
N GLY A 114 -2.51 14.94 -10.28
CA GLY A 114 -1.70 15.26 -11.46
C GLY A 114 -1.77 14.18 -12.55
N PHE A 115 -1.83 12.91 -12.15
CA PHE A 115 -2.00 11.79 -13.07
C PHE A 115 -3.31 11.90 -13.88
N TYR A 116 -4.42 12.23 -13.23
CA TYR A 116 -5.72 12.37 -13.90
C TYR A 116 -5.88 13.67 -14.69
N GLU A 117 -5.27 14.78 -14.27
CA GLU A 117 -5.26 16.02 -15.05
C GLU A 117 -4.66 15.81 -16.45
N ILE A 118 -3.69 14.90 -16.55
CA ILE A 118 -3.05 14.54 -17.81
C ILE A 118 -3.95 13.61 -18.65
N LEU A 119 -4.60 12.63 -18.03
CA LEU A 119 -5.29 11.55 -18.76
C LEU A 119 -6.76 11.84 -19.08
N GLY A 120 -7.36 12.85 -18.45
CA GLY A 120 -8.69 13.38 -18.79
C GLY A 120 -9.87 12.52 -18.31
N ASP A 121 -9.95 11.26 -18.73
CA ASP A 121 -11.07 10.36 -18.39
C ASP A 121 -10.62 9.22 -17.45
N TYR A 122 -10.93 9.40 -16.16
CA TYR A 122 -10.63 8.42 -15.11
C TYR A 122 -11.34 7.08 -15.31
N LYS A 123 -12.50 7.05 -15.99
CA LYS A 123 -13.29 5.82 -16.16
C LYS A 123 -12.65 4.85 -17.13
N LEU A 124 -11.90 5.34 -18.12
CA LEU A 124 -11.21 4.48 -19.09
C LEU A 124 -10.13 3.66 -18.40
N ILE A 125 -9.33 4.28 -17.53
CA ILE A 125 -8.24 3.60 -16.83
C ILE A 125 -8.80 2.61 -15.81
N GLN A 126 -9.82 3.01 -15.05
CA GLN A 126 -10.48 2.15 -14.06
C GLN A 126 -11.13 0.89 -14.64
N ASN A 127 -11.75 1.00 -15.81
CA ASN A 127 -12.46 -0.12 -16.43
C ASN A 127 -11.54 -1.05 -17.25
N MET A 128 -10.31 -0.63 -17.54
CA MET A 128 -9.40 -1.36 -18.44
C MET A 128 -8.22 -2.01 -17.75
N PHE A 129 -7.84 -1.56 -16.55
CA PHE A 129 -6.61 -2.03 -15.90
C PHE A 129 -6.85 -2.41 -14.43
N ASP A 130 -6.36 -3.58 -14.04
CA ASP A 130 -6.01 -3.88 -12.65
C ASP A 130 -4.65 -3.25 -12.27
N ALA A 131 -4.28 -3.29 -10.98
CA ALA A 131 -3.04 -2.67 -10.51
C ALA A 131 -1.77 -3.21 -11.21
N ARG A 132 -1.77 -4.49 -11.60
CA ARG A 132 -0.64 -5.13 -12.30
C ARG A 132 -0.63 -4.76 -13.78
N GLU A 133 -1.81 -4.69 -14.40
CA GLU A 133 -1.92 -4.27 -15.80
C GLU A 133 -1.52 -2.80 -15.97
N LEU A 134 -1.86 -1.95 -15.00
CA LEU A 134 -1.42 -0.55 -14.98
C LEU A 134 0.11 -0.44 -14.79
N GLU A 135 0.69 -1.25 -13.92
CA GLU A 135 2.14 -1.36 -13.75
C GLU A 135 2.82 -1.75 -15.07
N LEU A 136 2.34 -2.80 -15.74
CA LEU A 136 2.86 -3.23 -17.04
C LEU A 136 2.71 -2.16 -18.12
N ALA A 137 1.59 -1.43 -18.13
CA ALA A 137 1.35 -0.37 -19.10
C ALA A 137 2.27 0.85 -18.91
N LEU A 138 2.67 1.13 -17.66
CA LEU A 138 3.54 2.26 -17.32
C LEU A 138 5.03 1.92 -17.41
N CYS A 139 5.42 0.75 -16.90
CA CYS A 139 6.81 0.38 -16.68
C CYS A 139 7.29 -0.66 -17.70
N GLY A 140 6.39 -1.32 -18.42
CA GLY A 140 6.73 -2.42 -19.32
C GLY A 140 7.20 -3.65 -18.57
N THR A 141 7.82 -4.59 -19.29
CA THR A 141 8.50 -5.73 -18.67
C THR A 141 9.96 -5.40 -18.43
N MET A 142 10.46 -5.67 -17.22
CA MET A 142 11.88 -5.53 -16.93
C MET A 142 12.69 -6.49 -17.81
N GLU A 143 13.46 -5.95 -18.75
CA GLU A 143 14.48 -6.71 -19.46
C GLU A 143 15.74 -6.72 -18.58
N ILE A 144 16.07 -7.89 -18.04
CA ILE A 144 17.28 -8.05 -17.24
C ILE A 144 18.46 -8.30 -18.19
N ASP A 145 19.48 -7.45 -18.13
CA ASP A 145 20.73 -7.71 -18.83
C ASP A 145 21.51 -8.82 -18.12
N ILE A 146 21.46 -10.02 -18.72
CA ILE A 146 22.13 -11.21 -18.19
C ILE A 146 23.66 -11.04 -18.21
N GLN A 147 24.22 -10.27 -19.14
CA GLN A 147 25.67 -10.03 -19.21
C GLN A 147 26.12 -9.16 -18.04
N ASP A 148 25.39 -8.07 -17.79
CA ASP A 148 25.62 -7.19 -16.63
C ASP A 148 25.52 -7.98 -15.32
N TRP A 149 24.43 -8.75 -15.15
CA TRP A 149 24.24 -9.57 -13.94
C TRP A 149 25.38 -10.58 -13.74
N LYS A 150 25.84 -11.24 -14.81
CA LYS A 150 27.00 -12.15 -14.72
C LYS A 150 28.28 -11.43 -14.34
N GLN A 151 28.51 -10.23 -14.84
CA GLN A 151 29.72 -9.45 -14.59
C GLN A 151 29.80 -8.98 -13.12
N TYR A 152 28.66 -8.73 -12.49
CA TYR A 152 28.58 -8.21 -11.11
C TYR A 152 28.12 -9.26 -10.07
N THR A 153 28.19 -10.56 -10.38
CA THR A 153 27.92 -11.64 -9.41
C THR A 153 29.22 -12.21 -8.83
N GLU A 154 29.37 -12.18 -7.51
CA GLU A 154 30.47 -12.86 -6.81
C GLU A 154 30.12 -14.33 -6.52
N TYR A 155 31.03 -15.24 -6.87
CA TYR A 155 30.94 -16.64 -6.48
C TYR A 155 31.71 -16.85 -5.17
N ARG A 156 31.05 -17.40 -4.15
CA ARG A 156 31.67 -17.85 -2.89
C ARG A 156 31.69 -19.36 -2.83
#